data_AF-A0A9D7BA52-F1
#
_entry.id   AF-A0A9D7BA52-F1
#
_cell.length_a   1.000
_cell.length_b   1.000
_cell.length_c   1.000
_cell.angle_alpha   90.00
_cell.angle_beta   90.00
_cell.angle_gamma   90.00
#
_symmetry.space_group_name_H-M   'P 1'
#
loop_
_entity.id
_entity.type
_entity.pdbx_description
1 polymer ?
#
loop_
_entity_poly.entity_id
_entity_poly.type
_entity_poly.pdbx_seq_one_letter_code
_entity_poly.pdbx_strand_id
1 'polypeptide(L)'
;MAWADSVYGAYTNGRITDGAVSLPVLNKALSVFLASGDTCKAARIMSWRCHSYDNIGRLDSAVIAGQQGLHWFRAGCDSLILMSLNVSLSNALLSLGEYQRVQEISESSLAAWNDAWPYSVARDGLYTNRAIAMVNLGAMDEALVAFRDVLANARKEGVFPEQSSTHW
;
A
#
# COMPACT_ATOMS: atom_id res chain seq x y z
N MET A 1 -17.52 5.22 -18.88
CA MET A 1 -17.52 5.36 -17.42
C MET A 1 -17.99 4.09 -16.72
N ALA A 2 -19.23 3.61 -16.89
CA ALA A 2 -19.78 2.45 -16.15
C ALA A 2 -18.88 1.19 -16.07
N TRP A 3 -18.21 0.79 -17.16
CA TRP A 3 -17.27 -0.33 -17.13
C TRP A 3 -16.04 -0.06 -16.23
N ALA A 4 -15.45 1.13 -16.32
CA ALA A 4 -14.28 1.49 -15.51
C ALA A 4 -14.63 1.59 -14.02
N ASP A 5 -15.84 2.08 -13.70
CA ASP A 5 -16.36 2.09 -12.33
C ASP A 5 -16.58 0.68 -11.78
N SER A 6 -17.06 -0.25 -12.62
CA SER A 6 -17.18 -1.66 -12.25
C SER A 6 -15.82 -2.31 -11.97
N VAL A 7 -14.83 -2.07 -12.84
CA VAL A 7 -13.44 -2.50 -12.60
C VAL A 7 -12.92 -1.92 -11.29
N TYR A 8 -13.09 -0.61 -11.07
CA TYR A 8 -12.67 0.06 -9.85
C TYR A 8 -13.29 -0.57 -8.60
N GLY A 9 -14.60 -0.84 -8.62
CA GLY A 9 -15.29 -1.52 -7.52
C GLY A 9 -14.76 -2.93 -7.26
N ALA A 10 -14.51 -3.71 -8.33
CA ALA A 10 -13.98 -5.06 -8.21
C ALA A 10 -12.59 -5.09 -7.55
N TYR A 11 -11.69 -4.17 -7.94
CA TYR A 11 -10.35 -4.08 -7.37
C TYR A 11 -10.32 -3.44 -5.97
N THR A 12 -11.32 -2.63 -5.62
CA THR A 12 -11.45 -2.08 -4.26
C THR A 12 -11.82 -3.18 -3.25
N ASN A 13 -12.66 -4.12 -3.66
CA ASN A 13 -13.15 -5.20 -2.79
C ASN A 13 -12.32 -6.49 -2.89
N GLY A 14 -11.41 -6.58 -3.87
CA GLY A 14 -10.61 -7.77 -4.15
C GLY A 14 -9.14 -7.60 -3.80
N ARG A 15 -8.43 -8.72 -3.63
CA ARG A 15 -6.97 -8.76 -3.60
C ARG A 15 -6.43 -8.96 -5.02
N ILE A 16 -5.36 -8.25 -5.35
CA ILE A 16 -4.65 -8.43 -6.63
C ILE A 16 -3.71 -9.61 -6.49
N THR A 17 -4.07 -10.75 -7.06
CA THR A 17 -3.28 -11.97 -6.98
C THR A 17 -2.46 -12.21 -8.25
N ASP A 18 -3.01 -11.89 -9.42
CA ASP A 18 -2.31 -12.01 -10.71
C ASP A 18 -2.04 -10.63 -11.31
N GLY A 19 -0.77 -10.21 -11.25
CA GLY A 19 -0.32 -8.93 -11.79
C GLY A 19 -0.35 -8.87 -13.32
N ALA A 20 -0.01 -9.96 -14.00
CA ALA A 20 0.05 -10.00 -15.47
C ALA A 20 -1.34 -9.87 -16.08
N VAL A 21 -2.33 -10.54 -15.49
CA VAL A 21 -3.74 -10.46 -15.90
C VAL A 21 -4.35 -9.09 -15.56
N SER A 22 -3.95 -8.51 -14.42
CA SER A 22 -4.53 -7.25 -13.95
C SER A 22 -4.11 -6.04 -14.79
N LEU A 23 -2.85 -6.00 -15.24
CA LEU A 23 -2.28 -4.80 -15.87
C LEU A 23 -3.04 -4.29 -17.10
N PRO A 24 -3.45 -5.11 -18.09
CA PRO A 24 -4.21 -4.63 -19.24
C PRO A 24 -5.54 -3.96 -18.85
N VAL A 25 -6.25 -4.55 -17.88
CA VAL A 25 -7.53 -4.03 -17.38
C VAL A 25 -7.32 -2.71 -16.65
N LEU A 26 -6.31 -2.65 -15.77
CA LEU A 26 -5.94 -1.44 -15.03
C LEU A 26 -5.48 -0.31 -15.97
N ASN A 27 -4.71 -0.61 -17.03
CA ASN A 27 -4.28 0.38 -18.01
C ASN A 27 -5.46 1.02 -18.74
N LYS A 28 -6.46 0.21 -19.12
CA LYS A 28 -7.67 0.70 -19.80
C LYS A 28 -8.60 1.46 -18.85
N ALA A 29 -8.72 1.04 -17.60
CA ALA A 29 -9.47 1.80 -16.59
C ALA A 29 -8.80 3.14 -16.29
N LEU A 30 -7.46 3.17 -16.19
CA LEU A 30 -6.69 4.39 -15.97
C LEU A 30 -6.93 5.42 -17.07
N SER A 31 -6.89 5.02 -18.35
CA SER A 31 -7.11 5.96 -19.46
C SER A 31 -8.52 6.58 -19.42
N VAL A 32 -9.53 5.80 -19.00
CA VAL A 32 -10.90 6.30 -18.82
C VAL A 32 -10.97 7.36 -17.72
N PHE A 33 -10.38 7.10 -16.54
CA PHE A 33 -10.44 8.05 -15.43
C PHE A 33 -9.59 9.29 -15.66
N LEU A 34 -8.44 9.18 -16.33
CA LEU A 34 -7.66 10.34 -16.75
C LEU A 34 -8.43 11.19 -17.76
N ALA A 35 -9.08 10.56 -18.75
CA ALA A 35 -9.91 11.29 -19.73
C ALA A 35 -11.12 11.99 -19.10
N SER A 36 -11.65 11.47 -17.99
CA SER A 36 -12.73 12.12 -17.23
C SER A 36 -12.25 13.12 -16.17
N GLY A 37 -10.94 13.29 -15.99
CA GLY A 37 -10.36 14.15 -14.95
C GLY A 37 -10.47 13.60 -13.51
N ASP A 38 -10.84 12.32 -13.33
CA ASP A 38 -10.92 11.70 -12.00
C ASP A 38 -9.54 11.24 -11.54
N THR A 39 -8.74 12.20 -11.07
CA THR A 39 -7.35 11.93 -10.67
C THR A 39 -7.25 11.12 -9.37
N CYS A 40 -8.29 11.13 -8.51
CA CYS A 40 -8.31 10.29 -7.30
C CYS A 40 -8.42 8.80 -7.66
N LYS A 41 -9.35 8.42 -8.55
CA LYS A 41 -9.44 7.03 -9.02
C LYS A 41 -8.23 6.64 -9.86
N ALA A 42 -7.69 7.56 -10.66
CA ALA A 42 -6.45 7.33 -11.38
C ALA A 42 -5.28 7.03 -10.41
N ALA A 43 -5.12 7.81 -9.35
CA ALA A 43 -4.11 7.59 -8.32
C ALA A 43 -4.29 6.23 -7.62
N ARG A 44 -5.52 5.84 -7.30
CA ARG A 44 -5.80 4.51 -6.74
C ARG A 44 -5.42 3.38 -7.69
N ILE A 45 -5.74 3.49 -8.97
CA ILE A 45 -5.32 2.49 -9.98
C ILE A 45 -3.80 2.38 -10.06
N MET A 46 -3.08 3.48 -9.87
CA MET A 46 -1.62 3.43 -9.85
C MET A 46 -1.04 2.61 -8.70
N SER A 47 -1.69 2.61 -7.52
CA SER A 47 -1.30 1.70 -6.42
C SER A 47 -1.43 0.22 -6.84
N TRP A 48 -2.53 -0.13 -7.52
CA TRP A 48 -2.77 -1.48 -8.03
C TRP A 48 -1.81 -1.90 -9.14
N ARG A 49 -1.46 -0.96 -10.03
CA ARG A 49 -0.44 -1.18 -11.06
C ARG A 49 0.94 -1.35 -10.45
N CYS A 50 1.28 -0.54 -9.44
CA CYS A 50 2.52 -0.66 -8.68
C CYS A 50 2.65 -2.08 -8.11
N HIS A 51 1.64 -2.54 -7.37
CA HIS A 51 1.59 -3.89 -6.83
C HIS A 51 1.65 -4.98 -7.92
N SER A 52 0.94 -4.78 -9.04
CA SER A 52 0.95 -5.75 -10.14
C SER A 52 2.31 -5.87 -10.81
N TYR A 53 3.05 -4.76 -10.97
CA TYR A 53 4.41 -4.78 -11.50
C TYR A 53 5.41 -5.41 -10.53
N ASP A 54 5.29 -5.12 -9.23
CA ASP A 54 6.11 -5.73 -8.18
C ASP A 54 5.93 -7.27 -8.17
N ASN A 55 4.68 -7.74 -8.18
CA ASN A 55 4.35 -9.17 -8.22
C ASN A 55 4.95 -9.95 -9.40
N ILE A 56 5.20 -9.28 -10.53
CA ILE A 56 5.80 -9.92 -11.72
C ILE A 56 7.29 -9.59 -11.86
N GLY A 57 7.92 -9.02 -10.82
CA GLY A 57 9.35 -8.70 -10.78
C GLY A 57 9.77 -7.50 -11.63
N ARG A 58 8.83 -6.69 -12.13
CA ARG A 58 9.12 -5.48 -12.91
C ARG A 58 9.26 -4.26 -12.01
N LEU A 59 10.26 -4.30 -11.13
CA LEU A 59 10.41 -3.38 -10.02
C LEU A 59 10.53 -1.90 -10.43
N ASP A 60 11.30 -1.58 -11.49
CA ASP A 60 11.39 -0.20 -12.00
C ASP A 60 10.02 0.36 -12.40
N SER A 61 9.19 -0.46 -13.03
CA SER A 61 7.83 -0.05 -13.40
C SER A 61 6.89 0.02 -12.22
N ALA A 62 7.11 -0.78 -11.19
CA ALA A 62 6.37 -0.66 -9.94
C ALA A 62 6.65 0.70 -9.30
N VAL A 63 7.93 1.07 -9.14
CA VAL A 63 8.34 2.36 -8.59
C VAL A 63 7.78 3.53 -9.41
N ILE A 64 7.91 3.49 -10.75
CA ILE A 64 7.33 4.52 -11.62
C ILE A 64 5.82 4.64 -11.42
N ALA A 65 5.11 3.51 -11.32
CA ALA A 65 3.67 3.53 -11.10
C ALA A 65 3.32 4.16 -9.73
N GLY A 66 4.00 3.78 -8.65
CA GLY A 66 3.81 4.37 -7.33
C GLY A 66 4.02 5.89 -7.33
N GLN A 67 5.12 6.36 -7.93
CA GLN A 67 5.44 7.79 -8.04
C GLN A 67 4.42 8.58 -8.88
N GLN A 68 3.99 8.03 -10.02
CA GLN A 68 2.93 8.63 -10.83
C GLN A 68 1.60 8.72 -10.08
N GLY A 69 1.27 7.69 -9.28
CA GLY A 69 0.09 7.73 -8.43
C GLY A 69 0.14 8.84 -7.39
N LEU A 70 1.29 9.03 -6.74
CA LEU A 70 1.51 10.15 -5.82
C LEU A 70 1.41 11.51 -6.52
N HIS A 71 1.88 11.62 -7.76
CA HIS A 71 1.74 12.84 -8.56
C HIS A 71 0.28 13.20 -8.88
N TRP A 72 -0.58 12.20 -9.10
CA TRP A 72 -2.01 12.42 -9.38
C TRP A 72 -2.89 12.54 -8.13
N PHE A 73 -2.38 12.12 -6.97
CA PHE A 73 -3.07 12.32 -5.70
C PHE A 73 -3.21 13.81 -5.39
N ARG A 74 -4.39 14.22 -4.89
CA ARG A 74 -4.71 15.60 -4.53
C ARG A 74 -5.35 15.66 -3.16
N ALA A 75 -5.21 16.80 -2.48
CA ALA A 75 -5.99 17.09 -1.28
C ALA A 75 -7.48 16.96 -1.58
N GLY A 76 -8.21 16.22 -0.75
CA GLY A 76 -9.62 15.88 -0.97
C GLY A 76 -9.88 14.48 -1.52
N CYS A 77 -8.87 13.77 -2.02
CA CYS A 77 -9.00 12.33 -2.25
C CYS A 77 -9.10 11.57 -0.92
N ASP A 78 -9.67 10.36 -0.95
CA ASP A 78 -9.67 9.44 0.19
C ASP A 78 -8.22 9.16 0.65
N SER A 79 -7.94 9.44 1.92
CA SER A 79 -6.63 9.25 2.52
C SER A 79 -6.13 7.80 2.47
N LEU A 80 -7.03 6.81 2.40
CA LEU A 80 -6.63 5.41 2.23
C LEU A 80 -5.99 5.14 0.87
N ILE A 81 -6.26 5.98 -0.15
CA ILE A 81 -5.57 5.93 -1.44
C ILE A 81 -4.10 6.30 -1.25
N LEU A 82 -3.80 7.35 -0.48
CA LEU A 82 -2.43 7.76 -0.16
C LEU A 82 -1.68 6.63 0.56
N MET A 83 -2.30 6.03 1.58
CA MET A 83 -1.71 4.92 2.33
C MET A 83 -1.42 3.72 1.42
N SER A 84 -2.35 3.42 0.51
CA SER A 84 -2.17 2.35 -0.46
C SER A 84 -1.07 2.61 -1.48
N LEU A 85 -0.90 3.86 -1.91
CA LEU A 85 0.20 4.26 -2.77
C LEU A 85 1.54 4.09 -2.07
N ASN A 86 1.64 4.60 -0.84
CA ASN A 86 2.87 4.53 -0.07
C ASN A 86 3.25 3.10 0.27
N VAL A 87 2.30 2.25 0.68
CA VAL A 87 2.62 0.84 0.95
C VAL A 87 3.08 0.11 -0.32
N SER A 88 2.41 0.33 -1.46
CA SER A 88 2.77 -0.32 -2.73
C SER A 88 4.14 0.13 -3.23
N LEU A 89 4.44 1.43 -3.13
CA LEU A 89 5.73 1.99 -3.48
C LEU A 89 6.83 1.46 -2.53
N SER A 90 6.54 1.41 -1.23
CA SER A 90 7.49 0.89 -0.24
C SER A 90 7.78 -0.59 -0.45
N ASN A 91 6.80 -1.42 -0.83
CA ASN A 91 7.02 -2.82 -1.21
C ASN A 91 8.00 -2.92 -2.39
N ALA A 92 7.75 -2.16 -3.46
CA ALA A 92 8.63 -2.17 -4.63
C ALA A 92 10.06 -1.73 -4.31
N LEU A 93 10.23 -0.74 -3.43
CA LEU A 93 11.53 -0.30 -2.95
C LEU A 93 12.20 -1.36 -2.05
N LEU A 94 11.42 -2.06 -1.24
CA LEU A 94 11.89 -3.19 -0.44
C LEU A 94 12.44 -4.29 -1.33
N SER A 95 11.72 -4.65 -2.40
CA SER A 95 12.17 -5.60 -3.43
C SER A 95 13.46 -5.16 -4.13
N LEU A 96 13.73 -3.85 -4.21
CA LEU A 96 14.96 -3.27 -4.75
C LEU A 96 16.11 -3.17 -3.73
N GLY A 97 15.86 -3.45 -2.45
CA GLY A 97 16.85 -3.26 -1.38
C GLY A 97 17.07 -1.79 -0.98
N GLU A 98 16.15 -0.90 -1.34
CA GLU A 98 16.23 0.55 -1.09
C GLU A 98 15.72 0.89 0.32
N TYR A 99 16.34 0.29 1.35
CA TYR A 99 15.81 0.27 2.71
C TYR A 99 15.69 1.64 3.37
N GLN A 100 16.62 2.57 3.12
CA GLN A 100 16.52 3.94 3.63
C GLN A 100 15.25 4.62 3.11
N ARG A 101 14.95 4.48 1.82
CA ARG A 101 13.76 5.06 1.19
C ARG A 101 12.47 4.41 1.69
N VAL A 102 12.50 3.10 1.96
CA VAL A 102 11.39 2.38 2.60
C VAL A 102 11.11 2.96 3.98
N GLN A 103 12.15 3.20 4.79
CA GLN A 103 12.00 3.79 6.12
C GLN A 103 11.41 5.20 6.02
N GLU A 104 11.95 6.07 5.17
CA GLU A 104 11.45 7.45 4.97
C GLU A 104 9.96 7.50 4.59
N ILE A 105 9.56 6.69 3.61
CA ILE A 105 8.16 6.63 3.15
C ILE A 105 7.26 6.08 4.25
N SER A 106 7.69 5.03 4.93
CA SER A 106 6.87 4.41 5.97
C SER A 106 6.69 5.34 7.16
N GLU A 107 7.75 6.00 7.62
CA GLU A 107 7.70 6.95 8.73
C GLU A 107 6.85 8.18 8.41
N SER A 108 7.07 8.79 7.24
CA SER A 108 6.26 9.95 6.82
C SER A 108 4.78 9.59 6.66
N SER A 109 4.47 8.41 6.13
CA SER A 109 3.09 7.94 5.96
C SER A 109 2.40 7.69 7.30
N LEU A 110 3.10 7.04 8.23
CA LEU A 110 2.57 6.73 9.56
C LEU A 110 2.41 8.00 10.40
N ALA A 111 3.32 8.97 10.29
CA ALA A 111 3.19 10.27 10.95
C ALA A 111 2.01 11.10 10.39
N ALA A 112 1.66 10.90 9.12
CA ALA A 112 0.50 11.54 8.49
C ALA A 112 -0.82 10.79 8.76
N TRP A 113 -0.79 9.65 9.44
CA TRP A 113 -2.00 8.88 9.74
C TRP A 113 -2.91 9.64 10.71
N ASN A 114 -4.22 9.63 10.44
CA ASN A 114 -5.23 10.15 11.34
C ASN A 114 -5.98 8.99 12.01
N ASP A 115 -5.98 8.93 13.34
CA ASP A 115 -6.62 7.85 14.09
C ASP A 115 -8.16 7.79 13.95
N ALA A 116 -8.80 8.81 13.37
CA ALA A 116 -10.20 8.76 12.98
C ALA A 116 -10.45 8.04 11.64
N TRP A 117 -9.39 7.74 10.87
CA TRP A 117 -9.53 6.94 9.66
C TRP A 117 -9.87 5.48 10.00
N PRO A 118 -10.66 4.80 9.16
CA PRO A 118 -10.97 3.39 9.38
C PRO A 118 -9.71 2.54 9.26
N TYR A 119 -9.80 1.31 9.79
CA TYR A 119 -8.78 0.29 9.64
C TYR A 119 -8.29 0.16 8.20
N SER A 120 -6.98 -0.04 8.02
CA SER A 120 -6.36 -0.22 6.71
C SER A 120 -5.22 -1.22 6.76
N VAL A 121 -5.34 -2.28 5.95
CA VAL A 121 -4.25 -3.24 5.69
C VAL A 121 -2.99 -2.52 5.16
N ALA A 122 -3.17 -1.38 4.47
CA ALA A 122 -2.03 -0.60 3.99
C ALA A 122 -1.21 0.02 5.14
N ARG A 123 -1.87 0.39 6.26
CA ARG A 123 -1.20 0.89 7.46
C ARG A 123 -0.33 -0.18 8.11
N ASP A 124 -0.87 -1.39 8.26
CA ASP A 124 -0.12 -2.54 8.77
C ASP A 124 1.07 -2.89 7.89
N GLY A 125 0.88 -2.84 6.57
CA GLY A 125 1.95 -3.02 5.61
C GLY A 125 3.06 -1.97 5.77
N LEU A 126 2.72 -0.70 6.03
CA LEU A 126 3.71 0.36 6.29
C LEU A 126 4.47 0.13 7.59
N TYR A 127 3.81 -0.26 8.69
CA TYR A 127 4.51 -0.62 9.93
C TYR A 127 5.46 -1.81 9.71
N THR A 128 5.00 -2.82 8.97
CA THR A 128 5.80 -4.01 8.65
C THR A 128 7.02 -3.65 7.80
N ASN A 129 6.84 -2.86 6.75
CA ASN A 129 7.92 -2.44 5.86
C ASN A 129 8.95 -1.58 6.57
N ARG A 130 8.51 -0.69 7.48
CA ARG A 130 9.41 0.07 8.35
C ARG A 130 10.28 -0.85 9.20
N ALA A 131 9.68 -1.83 9.86
CA ALA A 131 10.41 -2.78 10.70
C ALA A 131 11.41 -3.62 9.89
N ILE A 132 11.03 -4.08 8.69
CA ILE A 132 11.94 -4.79 7.78
C ILE A 132 13.09 -3.89 7.34
N ALA A 133 12.82 -2.62 7.01
CA ALA A 133 13.88 -1.67 6.66
C ALA A 133 14.87 -1.47 7.81
N MET A 134 14.38 -1.31 9.05
CA MET A 134 15.24 -1.19 10.25
C MET A 134 16.17 -2.39 10.43
N VAL A 135 15.64 -3.62 10.26
CA VAL A 135 16.47 -4.85 10.27
C VAL A 135 17.58 -4.76 9.24
N ASN A 136 17.26 -4.41 7.99
CA ASN A 136 18.26 -4.36 6.92
C ASN A 136 19.26 -3.21 7.06
N LEU A 137 18.93 -2.19 7.85
CA LEU A 137 19.82 -1.08 8.20
C LEU A 137 20.65 -1.34 9.47
N GLY A 138 20.49 -2.50 10.11
CA GLY A 138 21.26 -2.91 11.29
C GLY A 138 20.66 -2.48 12.63
N ALA A 139 19.48 -1.85 12.65
CA ALA A 139 18.78 -1.40 13.85
C ALA A 139 17.88 -2.50 14.44
N MET A 140 18.49 -3.59 14.93
CA MET A 140 17.78 -4.81 15.32
C MET A 140 16.88 -4.64 16.55
N ASP A 141 17.35 -3.92 17.57
CA ASP A 141 16.60 -3.72 18.81
C ASP A 141 15.38 -2.84 18.56
N GLU A 142 15.54 -1.77 17.79
CA GLU A 142 14.46 -0.89 17.36
C GLU A 142 13.46 -1.62 16.45
N ALA A 143 13.95 -2.48 15.55
CA ALA A 143 13.09 -3.28 14.69
C ALA A 143 12.22 -4.26 15.50
N LEU A 144 12.77 -4.87 16.56
CA LEU A 144 12.00 -5.77 17.43
C LEU A 144 10.86 -5.02 18.14
N VAL A 145 11.11 -3.79 18.60
CA VAL A 145 10.06 -2.93 19.16
C VAL A 145 9.02 -2.61 18.08
N ALA A 146 9.45 -2.22 16.89
CA ALA A 146 8.53 -1.92 15.78
C ALA A 146 7.66 -3.12 15.38
N PHE A 147 8.20 -4.34 15.35
CA PHE A 147 7.40 -5.56 15.09
C PHE A 147 6.40 -5.87 16.20
N ARG A 148 6.73 -5.56 17.47
CA ARG A 148 5.76 -5.68 18.58
C ARG A 148 4.63 -4.68 18.43
N ASP A 149 4.92 -3.46 17.98
CA ASP A 149 3.91 -2.44 17.71
C ASP A 149 2.99 -2.85 16.55
N VAL A 150 3.53 -3.44 15.47
CA VAL A 150 2.72 -4.05 14.39
C VAL A 150 1.71 -5.04 14.96
N LEU A 151 2.17 -5.98 15.79
CA LEU A 151 1.31 -7.01 16.39
C LEU A 151 0.26 -6.41 17.32
N ALA A 152 0.63 -5.41 18.13
CA ALA A 152 -0.30 -4.73 19.02
C ALA A 152 -1.40 -3.99 18.25
N ASN A 153 -1.05 -3.32 17.15
CA ASN A 153 -1.99 -2.63 16.28
C ASN A 153 -2.94 -3.62 15.59
N ALA A 154 -2.42 -4.70 15.00
CA ALA A 154 -3.23 -5.72 14.35
C ALA A 154 -4.25 -6.38 15.32
N ARG A 155 -3.89 -6.55 16.60
CA ARG A 155 -4.80 -7.02 17.65
C ARG A 155 -5.88 -5.98 17.98
N LYS A 156 -5.50 -4.73 18.20
CA LYS A 156 -6.43 -3.62 18.47
C LYS A 156 -7.45 -3.45 17.34
N GLU A 157 -7.02 -3.69 16.11
CA GLU A 157 -7.84 -3.56 14.91
C GLU A 157 -8.66 -4.82 14.58
N GLY A 158 -8.57 -5.88 15.40
CA GLY A 158 -9.39 -7.09 15.30
C GLY A 158 -9.03 -8.02 14.13
N VAL A 159 -7.85 -7.82 13.53
CA VAL A 159 -7.35 -8.59 12.38
C VAL A 159 -6.83 -9.97 12.82
N PHE A 160 -6.34 -10.05 14.06
CA PHE A 160 -6.08 -11.30 14.76
C PHE A 160 -7.13 -11.50 15.85
N PRO A 161 -7.85 -12.64 15.88
CA PRO A 161 -8.63 -12.98 17.06
C PRO A 161 -7.67 -13.12 18.26
N GLU A 162 -8.05 -12.53 19.41
CA GLU A 162 -7.37 -12.85 20.66
C GLU A 162 -7.36 -14.37 20.81
N GLN A 163 -6.17 -14.96 20.96
CA GLN A 163 -6.11 -16.35 21.41
C GLN A 163 -6.81 -16.37 22.76
N SER A 164 -7.98 -17.01 22.81
CA SER A 164 -8.63 -17.35 24.07
C SER A 164 -7.58 -18.03 24.92
N SER A 165 -7.26 -17.43 26.05
CA SER A 165 -6.41 -18.01 27.08
C SER A 165 -6.98 -19.38 27.46
N THR A 166 -6.44 -20.45 26.86
CA THR A 166 -6.63 -21.80 27.40
C THR A 166 -5.81 -21.85 28.67
N HIS A 167 -6.47 -21.55 29.78
CA HIS A 167 -6.00 -21.93 31.10
C HIS A 167 -6.06 -23.46 31.21
N TRP A 168 -4.87 -24.04 31.38
CA TRP A 168 -4.52 -25.41 31.82
C TRP A 168 -4.88 -26.58 30.90
#